data_AF-A0A3D6BRZ4-F1
#
_entry.id   AF-A0A3D6BRZ4-F1
#
_cell.length_a   1.000
_cell.length_b   1.000
_cell.length_c   1.000
_cell.angle_alpha   90.00
_cell.angle_beta   90.00
_cell.angle_gamma   90.00
#
_symmetry.space_group_name_H-M   'P 1'
#
loop_
_entity.id
_entity.type
_entity.pdbx_description
1 polymer ?
#
loop_
_entity_poly.entity_id
_entity_poly.type
_entity_poly.pdbx_seq_one_letter_code
_entity_poly.pdbx_strand_id
1 'polypeptide(L)'
;SVFNFTRSDGAFEAVNTYYHIDYLMGYINDDLGCNVLPYQYSGGVQFDPHGLNGSDNSHYSSGSGRLAFGEGCVDDAEDSDVIHHELGHGLHDWVTSGGLSQVDGLSEGSGDYVAQSYNRGVSLANGYWTSADPAWNYVFNWDGHNECWSGRITNYSAMYPGGLTGSIHTDGQIWASCLMTVWDDIGQQRMDKIFYEGLGMTNGSSNQNDAAVAVYQAAVNLGYTVSEINDIHSGLSACGYTLPALPGPPVAAFSADDDTICLDTNNTVQFMDETVPAGTSWSWTFEGGTPGTSTDQNPTVSYAADGTYDVTLQVTNSYGTDTLTLTDYITVVSGSACPSCTTYTSAANLNIAIPDGAGGNGNPGPPAVNTIHIPSSVTIDYVTVSVDVSHGWINDLIIEIIHPNGTTATSVFNRECNGEDNIVVNFADGLPAFNCSATTGDYSPSSPLNVFSGMDSAGDWTISVTDNWDGITGILNNWSIEICAQPTVSVADYGFEDFSIYPNPNNGSFTVVLNSNSNKNVSVEIYDIRGRAIFNNTYESATKFKQDIQL
;
A
#
# COMPACT_ATOMS: atom_id res chain seq x y z
N SER A 1 40.45 -21.00 -10.88
CA SER A 1 40.29 -22.45 -11.08
C SER A 1 38.81 -22.71 -11.31
N VAL A 2 38.43 -23.60 -12.23
CA VAL A 2 37.03 -24.02 -12.36
C VAL A 2 36.79 -25.04 -11.26
N PHE A 3 35.96 -24.69 -10.28
CA PHE A 3 35.46 -25.62 -9.25
C PHE A 3 34.47 -26.57 -9.92
N ASN A 4 34.73 -27.87 -9.91
CA ASN A 4 33.93 -28.86 -10.63
C ASN A 4 33.59 -30.06 -9.73
N PHE A 5 33.00 -29.78 -8.57
CA PHE A 5 32.36 -30.80 -7.75
C PHE A 5 30.94 -31.01 -8.28
N THR A 6 30.64 -32.22 -8.73
CA THR A 6 29.27 -32.64 -9.02
C THR A 6 28.63 -33.16 -7.74
N ARG A 7 27.30 -33.10 -7.62
CA ARG A 7 26.55 -33.65 -6.48
C ARG A 7 27.00 -35.05 -6.00
N SER A 8 27.43 -35.93 -6.91
CA SER A 8 27.89 -37.27 -6.57
C SER A 8 29.29 -37.35 -5.94
N ASP A 9 30.00 -36.24 -5.80
CA ASP A 9 31.31 -36.18 -5.16
C ASP A 9 31.13 -35.99 -3.66
N GLY A 10 31.72 -36.84 -2.82
CA GLY A 10 31.61 -36.73 -1.36
C GLY A 10 32.22 -35.45 -0.77
N ALA A 11 32.94 -34.63 -1.57
CA ALA A 11 33.37 -33.30 -1.16
C ALA A 11 32.34 -32.20 -1.49
N PHE A 12 31.27 -32.51 -2.25
CA PHE A 12 30.27 -31.54 -2.68
C PHE A 12 29.61 -30.84 -1.50
N GLU A 13 29.05 -31.60 -0.57
CA GLU A 13 28.39 -31.07 0.64
C GLU A 13 29.33 -30.17 1.45
N ALA A 14 30.55 -30.63 1.72
CA ALA A 14 31.53 -29.84 2.46
C ALA A 14 31.84 -28.48 1.78
N VAL A 15 31.94 -28.47 0.46
CA VAL A 15 32.18 -27.25 -0.33
C VAL A 15 30.93 -26.38 -0.40
N ASN A 16 29.74 -26.98 -0.52
CA ASN A 16 28.45 -26.31 -0.57
C ASN A 16 28.18 -25.57 0.74
N THR A 17 28.30 -26.28 1.88
CA THR A 17 28.19 -25.71 3.22
C THR A 17 29.22 -24.59 3.44
N TYR A 18 30.48 -24.81 3.05
CA TYR A 18 31.51 -23.76 3.13
C TYR A 18 31.10 -22.52 2.35
N TYR A 19 30.67 -22.67 1.09
CA TYR A 19 30.30 -21.55 0.23
C TYR A 19 29.16 -20.72 0.82
N HIS A 20 28.09 -21.38 1.27
CA HIS A 20 26.93 -20.70 1.83
C HIS A 20 27.23 -20.01 3.16
N ILE A 21 28.05 -20.62 4.02
CA ILE A 21 28.50 -19.98 5.27
C ILE A 21 29.43 -18.80 4.98
N ASP A 22 30.46 -19.00 4.15
CA ASP A 22 31.46 -17.97 3.83
C ASP A 22 30.82 -16.74 3.19
N TYR A 23 29.90 -16.95 2.24
CA TYR A 23 29.15 -15.88 1.60
C TYR A 23 28.32 -15.09 2.61
N LEU A 24 27.51 -15.76 3.44
CA LEU A 24 26.64 -15.09 4.39
C LEU A 24 27.44 -14.37 5.48
N MET A 25 28.51 -14.99 5.99
CA MET A 25 29.39 -14.37 6.97
C MET A 25 30.14 -13.15 6.41
N GLY A 26 30.55 -13.20 5.14
CA GLY A 26 31.13 -12.05 4.43
C GLY A 26 30.12 -10.91 4.31
N TYR A 27 28.90 -11.19 3.86
CA TYR A 27 27.82 -10.20 3.80
C TYR A 27 27.55 -9.54 5.17
N ILE A 28 27.40 -10.33 6.23
CA ILE A 28 27.11 -9.80 7.57
C ILE A 28 28.25 -8.94 8.12
N ASN A 29 29.50 -9.36 7.93
CA ASN A 29 30.65 -8.71 8.56
C ASN A 29 31.24 -7.59 7.71
N ASP A 30 31.33 -7.78 6.41
CA ASP A 30 31.98 -6.84 5.51
C ASP A 30 30.99 -5.83 4.91
N ASP A 31 29.81 -6.29 4.46
CA ASP A 31 28.82 -5.42 3.83
C ASP A 31 27.94 -4.70 4.86
N LEU A 32 27.42 -5.42 5.86
CA LEU A 32 26.60 -4.83 6.93
C LEU A 32 27.44 -4.25 8.08
N GLY A 33 28.67 -4.73 8.28
CA GLY A 33 29.54 -4.24 9.36
C GLY A 33 29.09 -4.64 10.77
N CYS A 34 28.40 -5.78 10.94
CA CYS A 34 27.87 -6.23 12.25
C CYS A 34 28.93 -6.88 13.16
N ASN A 35 30.10 -7.27 12.63
CA ASN A 35 31.20 -7.89 13.38
C ASN A 35 30.77 -9.10 14.25
N VAL A 36 29.98 -10.02 13.68
CA VAL A 36 29.50 -11.24 14.32
C VAL A 36 30.45 -12.40 14.05
N LEU A 37 31.03 -12.97 15.11
CA LEU A 37 31.93 -14.12 15.03
C LEU A 37 31.71 -15.08 16.20
N PRO A 38 31.96 -16.39 16.02
CA PRO A 38 31.89 -17.36 17.10
C PRO A 38 32.82 -16.99 18.26
N TYR A 39 32.28 -16.96 19.49
CA TYR A 39 33.09 -16.72 20.68
C TYR A 39 33.71 -18.03 21.23
N GLN A 40 33.16 -19.18 20.85
CA GLN A 40 33.66 -20.51 21.23
C GLN A 40 34.99 -20.86 20.55
N TYR A 41 35.18 -20.37 19.31
CA TYR A 41 36.36 -20.66 18.50
C TYR A 41 36.69 -19.50 17.57
N SER A 42 37.92 -18.96 17.66
CA SER A 42 38.33 -17.77 16.92
C SER A 42 38.74 -18.02 15.46
N GLY A 43 38.72 -19.27 14.98
CA GLY A 43 39.14 -19.61 13.62
C GLY A 43 38.04 -19.64 12.57
N GLY A 44 36.83 -19.16 12.91
CA GLY A 44 35.66 -19.13 12.02
C GLY A 44 34.56 -20.12 12.42
N VAL A 45 33.56 -20.28 11.56
CA VAL A 45 32.43 -21.18 11.79
C VAL A 45 32.87 -22.64 11.62
N GLN A 46 32.58 -23.47 12.61
CA GLN A 46 32.82 -24.91 12.53
C GLN A 46 31.56 -25.63 12.06
N PHE A 47 31.70 -26.53 11.09
CA PHE A 47 30.59 -27.35 10.62
C PHE A 47 31.03 -28.78 10.30
N ASP A 48 30.08 -29.69 10.20
CA ASP A 48 30.28 -31.06 9.73
C ASP A 48 29.09 -31.53 8.88
N PRO A 49 29.28 -31.69 7.56
CA PRO A 49 28.20 -32.06 6.65
C PRO A 49 27.64 -33.47 6.94
N HIS A 50 28.43 -34.36 7.58
CA HIS A 50 28.01 -35.73 7.91
C HIS A 50 27.89 -35.94 9.42
N GLY A 51 27.67 -34.86 10.18
CA GLY A 51 27.80 -34.85 11.64
C GLY A 51 26.81 -35.75 12.38
N LEU A 52 25.68 -36.10 11.76
CA LEU A 52 24.59 -36.85 12.42
C LEU A 52 24.47 -38.32 12.00
N ASN A 53 25.48 -38.87 11.33
CA ASN A 53 25.54 -40.30 10.96
C ASN A 53 24.29 -40.79 10.21
N GLY A 54 23.81 -40.02 9.23
CA GLY A 54 22.65 -40.37 8.39
C GLY A 54 21.29 -40.15 9.04
N SER A 55 21.21 -39.36 10.11
CA SER A 55 19.91 -38.91 10.65
C SER A 55 19.31 -37.84 9.74
N ASP A 56 17.98 -37.76 9.70
CA ASP A 56 17.20 -36.72 9.01
C ASP A 56 16.98 -35.53 9.96
N ASN A 57 18.05 -34.75 10.19
CA ASN A 57 18.07 -33.63 11.13
C ASN A 57 19.36 -32.81 10.98
N SER A 58 19.29 -31.53 11.33
CA SER A 58 20.43 -30.64 11.50
C SER A 58 20.41 -30.00 12.90
N HIS A 59 21.55 -29.48 13.37
CA HIS A 59 21.56 -28.60 14.56
C HIS A 59 22.81 -27.74 14.68
N TYR A 60 22.65 -26.59 15.33
CA TYR A 60 23.70 -25.84 16.02
C TYR A 60 23.90 -26.30 17.47
N SER A 61 25.16 -26.38 17.92
CA SER A 61 25.50 -26.68 19.32
C SER A 61 26.20 -25.50 20.01
N SER A 62 25.50 -24.81 20.93
CA SER A 62 26.02 -23.65 21.65
C SER A 62 27.27 -23.94 22.50
N GLY A 63 27.43 -25.19 22.98
CA GLY A 63 28.59 -25.59 23.78
C GLY A 63 29.90 -25.60 22.98
N SER A 64 29.85 -25.90 21.69
CA SER A 64 31.02 -25.98 20.80
C SER A 64 31.06 -24.89 19.73
N GLY A 65 29.94 -24.21 19.46
CA GLY A 65 29.78 -23.29 18.35
C GLY A 65 29.75 -23.98 16.98
N ARG A 66 29.41 -25.28 16.94
CA ARG A 66 29.50 -26.13 15.73
C ARG A 66 28.12 -26.42 15.14
N LEU A 67 28.05 -26.38 13.82
CA LEU A 67 26.92 -26.85 13.00
C LEU A 67 27.13 -28.33 12.63
N ALA A 68 26.07 -29.13 12.65
CA ALA A 68 26.12 -30.53 12.24
C ALA A 68 24.89 -30.87 11.40
N PHE A 69 25.13 -31.52 10.27
CA PHE A 69 24.11 -31.83 9.26
C PHE A 69 23.92 -33.35 9.13
N GLY A 70 22.71 -33.72 8.71
CA GLY A 70 22.27 -35.07 8.46
C GLY A 70 22.21 -35.41 6.97
N GLU A 71 22.00 -36.69 6.67
CA GLU A 71 21.91 -37.22 5.30
C GLU A 71 20.49 -37.77 5.10
N GLY A 72 19.51 -36.94 5.41
CA GLY A 72 18.10 -37.26 5.52
C GLY A 72 17.41 -37.65 4.21
N CYS A 73 16.10 -37.42 4.16
CA CYS A 73 15.32 -37.66 2.95
C CYS A 73 15.82 -36.75 1.80
N VAL A 74 16.14 -35.51 2.14
CA VAL A 74 17.05 -34.63 1.40
C VAL A 74 18.29 -34.44 2.28
N ASP A 75 19.44 -34.27 1.66
CA ASP A 75 20.68 -34.08 2.41
C ASP A 75 20.75 -32.64 2.92
N ASP A 76 20.86 -32.49 4.24
CA ASP A 76 20.77 -31.19 4.93
C ASP A 76 21.93 -30.26 4.56
N ALA A 77 23.09 -30.82 4.16
CA ALA A 77 24.25 -30.06 3.71
C ALA A 77 24.15 -29.65 2.23
N GLU A 78 23.13 -30.11 1.51
CA GLU A 78 22.84 -29.71 0.13
C GLU A 78 21.80 -28.57 0.03
N ASP A 79 20.96 -28.35 1.05
CA ASP A 79 19.99 -27.25 1.11
C ASP A 79 20.57 -26.01 1.81
N SER A 80 20.67 -24.90 1.08
CA SER A 80 21.16 -23.63 1.64
C SER A 80 20.29 -23.10 2.77
N ASP A 81 18.97 -23.31 2.70
CA ASP A 81 18.04 -22.82 3.72
C ASP A 81 18.28 -23.54 5.06
N VAL A 82 18.58 -24.85 5.03
CA VAL A 82 18.95 -25.64 6.22
C VAL A 82 20.29 -25.14 6.79
N ILE A 83 21.30 -24.97 5.94
CA ILE A 83 22.62 -24.45 6.36
C ILE A 83 22.48 -23.08 7.04
N HIS A 84 21.68 -22.18 6.47
CA HIS A 84 21.48 -20.83 6.98
C HIS A 84 20.58 -20.75 8.20
N HIS A 85 19.58 -21.63 8.30
CA HIS A 85 18.77 -21.76 9.52
C HIS A 85 19.64 -22.12 10.72
N GLU A 86 20.48 -23.15 10.58
CA GLU A 86 21.39 -23.57 11.64
C GLU A 86 22.46 -22.52 11.96
N LEU A 87 23.00 -21.87 10.92
CA LEU A 87 23.89 -20.74 11.12
C LEU A 87 23.18 -19.59 11.85
N GLY A 88 21.88 -19.39 11.64
CA GLY A 88 21.05 -18.40 12.33
C GLY A 88 21.02 -18.61 13.85
N HIS A 89 20.96 -19.87 14.32
CA HIS A 89 21.14 -20.17 15.75
C HIS A 89 22.52 -19.75 16.25
N GLY A 90 23.57 -20.03 15.48
CA GLY A 90 24.93 -19.58 15.79
C GLY A 90 25.03 -18.06 15.86
N LEU A 91 24.51 -17.36 14.86
CA LEU A 91 24.50 -15.90 14.79
C LEU A 91 23.79 -15.29 16.01
N HIS A 92 22.62 -15.80 16.37
CA HIS A 92 21.88 -15.37 17.57
C HIS A 92 22.70 -15.61 18.85
N ASP A 93 23.33 -16.75 18.99
CA ASP A 93 24.20 -17.08 20.14
C ASP A 93 25.43 -16.18 20.21
N TRP A 94 26.04 -15.85 19.07
CA TRP A 94 27.27 -15.07 19.01
C TRP A 94 27.03 -13.58 19.24
N VAL A 95 25.98 -12.99 18.65
CA VAL A 95 25.63 -11.57 18.90
C VAL A 95 25.26 -11.33 20.36
N THR A 96 24.65 -12.32 21.02
CA THR A 96 24.27 -12.26 22.44
C THR A 96 25.36 -12.76 23.40
N SER A 97 26.52 -13.20 22.88
CA SER A 97 27.62 -13.76 23.68
C SER A 97 27.21 -14.92 24.59
N GLY A 98 26.46 -15.89 24.06
CA GLY A 98 25.98 -17.06 24.79
C GLY A 98 24.53 -16.96 25.27
N GLY A 99 23.83 -15.91 24.83
CA GLY A 99 22.50 -15.53 25.29
C GLY A 99 21.39 -15.90 24.32
N LEU A 100 21.55 -16.93 23.49
CA LEU A 100 20.45 -17.35 22.61
C LEU A 100 19.18 -17.66 23.42
N SER A 101 18.03 -17.23 22.91
CA SER A 101 16.74 -17.44 23.57
C SER A 101 15.81 -18.34 22.76
N GLN A 102 15.27 -19.35 23.42
CA GLN A 102 14.22 -20.22 22.89
C GLN A 102 12.81 -19.81 23.35
N VAL A 103 12.68 -18.70 24.09
CA VAL A 103 11.39 -18.21 24.58
C VAL A 103 10.51 -17.83 23.39
N ASP A 104 9.29 -18.36 23.36
CA ASP A 104 8.31 -18.18 22.28
C ASP A 104 8.86 -18.53 20.88
N GLY A 105 9.86 -19.42 20.78
CA GLY A 105 10.45 -19.80 19.50
C GLY A 105 11.35 -18.74 18.84
N LEU A 106 11.83 -17.74 19.61
CA LEU A 106 12.62 -16.64 19.08
C LEU A 106 13.85 -17.11 18.27
N SER A 107 14.61 -18.09 18.76
CA SER A 107 15.79 -18.57 18.02
C SER A 107 15.43 -19.37 16.77
N GLU A 108 14.36 -20.17 16.80
CA GLU A 108 13.88 -20.92 15.62
C GLU A 108 13.45 -19.94 14.52
N GLY A 109 12.66 -18.93 14.88
CA GLY A 109 12.24 -17.89 13.93
C GLY A 109 13.41 -17.04 13.42
N SER A 110 14.46 -16.86 14.24
CA SER A 110 15.68 -16.17 13.81
C SER A 110 16.45 -16.99 12.77
N GLY A 111 16.49 -18.31 12.90
CA GLY A 111 17.03 -19.21 11.87
C GLY A 111 16.21 -19.13 10.57
N ASP A 112 14.88 -19.25 10.68
CA ASP A 112 13.98 -19.15 9.52
C ASP A 112 14.11 -17.81 8.78
N TYR A 113 14.22 -16.70 9.51
CA TYR A 113 14.44 -15.39 8.92
C TYR A 113 15.78 -15.28 8.18
N VAL A 114 16.87 -15.78 8.78
CA VAL A 114 18.20 -15.75 8.16
C VAL A 114 18.22 -16.54 6.85
N ALA A 115 17.63 -17.74 6.85
CA ALA A 115 17.45 -18.54 5.64
C ALA A 115 16.62 -17.78 4.59
N GLN A 116 15.48 -17.21 5.00
CA GLN A 116 14.58 -16.54 4.08
C GLN A 116 15.15 -15.26 3.48
N SER A 117 15.81 -14.42 4.27
CA SER A 117 16.43 -13.17 3.79
C SER A 117 17.49 -13.49 2.73
N TYR A 118 18.33 -14.51 2.98
CA TYR A 118 19.29 -14.98 1.99
C TYR A 118 18.59 -15.48 0.71
N ASN A 119 17.60 -16.36 0.84
CA ASN A 119 16.90 -16.98 -0.28
C ASN A 119 16.19 -15.93 -1.17
N ARG A 120 15.46 -14.99 -0.57
CA ARG A 120 14.81 -13.90 -1.31
C ARG A 120 15.83 -12.97 -1.97
N GLY A 121 16.93 -12.64 -1.29
CA GLY A 121 18.02 -11.86 -1.86
C GLY A 121 18.61 -12.50 -3.11
N VAL A 122 18.89 -13.81 -3.06
CA VAL A 122 19.35 -14.59 -4.21
C VAL A 122 18.30 -14.64 -5.32
N SER A 123 17.03 -14.82 -4.96
CA SER A 123 15.91 -14.86 -5.92
C SER A 123 15.74 -13.55 -6.67
N LEU A 124 15.83 -12.40 -5.98
CA LEU A 124 15.80 -11.09 -6.62
C LEU A 124 17.01 -10.86 -7.53
N ALA A 125 18.20 -11.27 -7.11
CA ALA A 125 19.43 -11.08 -7.89
C ALA A 125 19.47 -11.91 -9.18
N ASN A 126 18.80 -13.07 -9.20
CA ASN A 126 18.84 -14.02 -10.31
C ASN A 126 17.50 -14.20 -11.05
N GLY A 127 16.42 -13.62 -10.55
CA GLY A 127 15.07 -13.73 -11.11
C GLY A 127 14.45 -15.12 -10.96
N TYR A 128 14.62 -15.77 -9.80
CA TYR A 128 14.09 -17.12 -9.55
C TYR A 128 12.61 -17.14 -9.21
N TRP A 129 12.22 -16.49 -8.11
CA TRP A 129 10.84 -16.41 -7.62
C TRP A 129 10.43 -14.95 -7.36
N THR A 130 9.13 -14.68 -7.45
CA THR A 130 8.48 -13.40 -7.16
C THR A 130 7.41 -13.56 -6.09
N SER A 131 6.86 -12.47 -5.55
CA SER A 131 5.77 -12.54 -4.55
C SER A 131 4.49 -13.23 -5.04
N ALA A 132 4.35 -13.47 -6.35
CA ALA A 132 3.26 -14.26 -6.92
C ALA A 132 3.47 -15.78 -6.79
N ASP A 133 4.70 -16.24 -6.55
CA ASP A 133 5.07 -17.64 -6.45
C ASP A 133 4.98 -18.12 -4.98
N PRO A 134 4.38 -19.29 -4.69
CA PRO A 134 4.35 -19.83 -3.31
C PRO A 134 5.75 -19.98 -2.70
N ALA A 135 6.73 -20.40 -3.52
CA ALA A 135 8.12 -20.58 -3.12
C ALA A 135 8.78 -19.29 -2.58
N TRP A 136 8.25 -18.11 -2.91
CA TRP A 136 8.69 -16.83 -2.33
C TRP A 136 8.58 -16.77 -0.80
N ASN A 137 7.71 -17.60 -0.22
CA ASN A 137 7.47 -17.67 1.22
C ASN A 137 7.93 -18.98 1.85
N TYR A 138 8.50 -19.91 1.08
CA TYR A 138 8.94 -21.20 1.59
C TYR A 138 10.31 -21.08 2.26
N VAL A 139 10.41 -21.60 3.48
CA VAL A 139 11.67 -21.92 4.13
C VAL A 139 11.93 -23.41 3.91
N PHE A 140 13.19 -23.79 3.66
CA PHE A 140 13.60 -25.16 3.32
C PHE A 140 13.02 -25.56 1.97
N ASN A 141 13.32 -24.79 0.93
CA ASN A 141 12.74 -24.98 -0.41
C ASN A 141 13.01 -26.37 -1.00
N TRP A 142 14.11 -27.02 -0.60
CA TRP A 142 14.45 -28.34 -1.10
C TRP A 142 14.20 -29.44 -0.06
N ASP A 143 14.62 -29.24 1.18
CA ASP A 143 14.46 -30.20 2.28
C ASP A 143 13.01 -30.28 2.78
N GLY A 144 12.28 -29.18 2.74
CA GLY A 144 10.85 -29.09 2.97
C GLY A 144 10.01 -29.06 1.69
N HIS A 145 8.70 -28.84 1.86
CA HIS A 145 7.72 -28.68 0.78
C HIS A 145 7.69 -29.84 -0.22
N ASN A 146 7.98 -31.05 0.26
CA ASN A 146 8.13 -32.25 -0.54
C ASN A 146 7.44 -33.47 0.15
N GLU A 147 7.75 -34.69 -0.29
CA GLU A 147 7.17 -35.91 0.27
C GLU A 147 7.70 -36.29 1.67
N CYS A 148 8.83 -35.73 2.07
CA CYS A 148 9.51 -35.97 3.34
C CYS A 148 8.87 -35.14 4.45
N TRP A 149 8.72 -33.83 4.22
CA TRP A 149 8.17 -32.89 5.20
C TRP A 149 7.51 -31.69 4.51
N SER A 150 6.46 -31.15 5.14
CA SER A 150 5.67 -30.04 4.62
C SER A 150 6.37 -28.67 4.68
N GLY A 151 7.55 -28.57 5.30
CA GLY A 151 8.31 -27.33 5.40
C GLY A 151 7.70 -26.27 6.36
N ARG A 152 8.33 -25.09 6.39
CA ARG A 152 7.84 -23.88 7.07
C ARG A 152 7.66 -22.73 6.09
N ILE A 153 6.91 -21.72 6.49
CA ILE A 153 6.60 -20.54 5.67
C ILE A 153 6.84 -19.22 6.41
N THR A 154 7.10 -18.16 5.65
CA THR A 154 7.30 -16.77 6.13
C THR A 154 6.16 -15.82 5.75
N ASN A 155 5.00 -16.35 5.40
CA ASN A 155 3.73 -15.63 5.32
C ASN A 155 2.69 -16.24 6.29
N TYR A 156 3.15 -16.59 7.49
CA TYR A 156 2.32 -17.23 8.51
C TYR A 156 1.35 -16.21 9.13
N SER A 157 0.05 -16.54 9.13
CA SER A 157 -1.02 -15.58 9.45
C SER A 157 -1.29 -15.39 10.96
N ALA A 158 -0.60 -16.13 11.84
CA ALA A 158 -0.82 -16.03 13.27
C ALA A 158 -0.15 -14.76 13.84
N MET A 159 -0.78 -14.13 14.82
CA MET A 159 -0.30 -12.88 15.44
C MET A 159 0.22 -13.11 16.86
N TYR A 160 1.25 -12.38 17.27
CA TYR A 160 1.76 -12.42 18.64
C TYR A 160 0.85 -11.62 19.61
N PRO A 161 0.73 -12.00 20.90
CA PRO A 161 1.05 -13.30 21.48
C PRO A 161 -0.09 -14.31 21.30
N GLY A 162 -1.25 -13.90 20.77
CA GLY A 162 -2.47 -14.73 20.76
C GLY A 162 -2.39 -15.98 19.90
N GLY A 163 -1.50 -16.00 18.91
CA GLY A 163 -1.24 -17.10 17.99
C GLY A 163 -0.16 -18.08 18.46
N LEU A 164 0.46 -17.85 19.63
CA LEU A 164 1.43 -18.78 20.19
C LEU A 164 0.78 -20.13 20.54
N THR A 165 1.46 -21.20 20.18
CA THR A 165 1.02 -22.59 20.35
C THR A 165 1.83 -23.32 21.42
N GLY A 166 2.98 -22.79 21.82
CA GLY A 166 3.97 -23.44 22.69
C GLY A 166 4.91 -24.38 21.95
N SER A 167 4.79 -24.49 20.62
CA SER A 167 5.72 -25.21 19.75
C SER A 167 6.73 -24.22 19.18
N ILE A 168 7.99 -24.29 19.61
CA ILE A 168 9.02 -23.30 19.25
C ILE A 168 9.18 -23.09 17.74
N HIS A 169 9.10 -24.15 16.93
CA HIS A 169 9.22 -24.05 15.47
C HIS A 169 7.97 -23.40 14.84
N THR A 170 6.78 -23.70 15.39
CA THR A 170 5.53 -23.11 14.90
C THR A 170 5.45 -21.63 15.28
N ASP A 171 5.80 -21.32 16.53
CA ASP A 171 5.78 -19.97 17.07
C ASP A 171 6.86 -19.09 16.42
N GLY A 172 8.02 -19.67 16.09
CA GLY A 172 9.09 -19.01 15.34
C GLY A 172 8.68 -18.49 13.97
N GLN A 173 7.72 -19.13 13.29
CA GLN A 173 7.19 -18.64 12.00
C GLN A 173 6.50 -17.27 12.13
N ILE A 174 5.92 -16.95 13.29
CA ILE A 174 5.36 -15.61 13.55
C ILE A 174 6.48 -14.58 13.43
N TRP A 175 7.56 -14.79 14.19
CA TRP A 175 8.72 -13.88 14.19
C TRP A 175 9.34 -13.73 12.79
N ALA A 176 9.62 -14.84 12.12
CA ALA A 176 10.21 -14.79 10.78
C ALA A 176 9.30 -14.08 9.77
N SER A 177 8.00 -14.36 9.78
CA SER A 177 7.04 -13.73 8.87
C SER A 177 6.97 -12.21 9.07
N CYS A 178 6.98 -11.76 10.33
CA CYS A 178 6.94 -10.35 10.67
C CYS A 178 8.21 -9.59 10.31
N LEU A 179 9.37 -10.22 10.41
CA LEU A 179 10.60 -9.61 9.90
C LEU A 179 10.60 -9.54 8.37
N MET A 180 9.98 -10.50 7.69
CA MET A 180 9.87 -10.50 6.23
C MET A 180 8.93 -9.42 5.70
N THR A 181 7.88 -9.03 6.43
CA THR A 181 7.05 -7.87 6.02
C THR A 181 7.86 -6.58 6.09
N VAL A 182 8.60 -6.35 7.17
CA VAL A 182 9.48 -5.19 7.29
C VAL A 182 10.61 -5.23 6.26
N TRP A 183 11.15 -6.41 5.96
CA TRP A 183 12.13 -6.62 4.89
C TRP A 183 11.59 -6.16 3.53
N ASP A 184 10.32 -6.44 3.23
CA ASP A 184 9.67 -6.00 2.00
C ASP A 184 9.52 -4.47 1.94
N ASP A 185 9.32 -3.81 3.10
CA ASP A 185 9.14 -2.36 3.20
C ASP A 185 10.46 -1.57 3.11
N ILE A 186 11.49 -1.97 3.88
CA ILE A 186 12.75 -1.20 4.00
C ILE A 186 13.92 -1.82 3.23
N GLY A 187 13.73 -3.01 2.66
CA GLY A 187 14.74 -3.75 1.91
C GLY A 187 15.74 -4.53 2.76
N GLN A 188 16.38 -5.50 2.10
CA GLN A 188 17.26 -6.49 2.72
C GLN A 188 18.34 -5.93 3.63
N GLN A 189 19.25 -5.10 3.10
CA GLN A 189 20.42 -4.63 3.85
C GLN A 189 20.03 -3.88 5.12
N ARG A 190 18.95 -3.09 5.03
CA ARG A 190 18.48 -2.29 6.17
C ARG A 190 17.86 -3.16 7.23
N MET A 191 17.02 -4.12 6.85
CA MET A 191 16.35 -5.03 7.77
C MET A 191 17.34 -6.00 8.43
N ASP A 192 18.23 -6.61 7.65
CA ASP A 192 19.25 -7.53 8.16
C ASP A 192 20.17 -6.83 9.16
N LYS A 193 20.57 -5.58 8.89
CA LYS A 193 21.43 -4.80 9.79
C LYS A 193 20.79 -4.61 11.16
N ILE A 194 19.54 -4.17 11.22
CA ILE A 194 18.83 -3.93 12.48
C ILE A 194 18.43 -5.22 13.18
N PHE A 195 18.24 -6.31 12.43
CA PHE A 195 18.03 -7.64 13.00
C PHE A 195 19.22 -8.07 13.85
N TYR A 196 20.46 -8.02 13.31
CA TYR A 196 21.64 -8.44 14.06
C TYR A 196 21.99 -7.50 15.22
N GLU A 197 21.94 -6.19 14.99
CA GLU A 197 22.19 -5.19 16.04
C GLU A 197 21.14 -5.28 17.16
N GLY A 198 19.86 -5.51 16.79
CA GLY A 198 18.76 -5.70 17.72
C GLY A 198 18.88 -6.99 18.52
N LEU A 199 19.17 -8.14 17.89
CA LEU A 199 19.44 -9.38 18.61
C LEU A 199 20.62 -9.24 19.59
N GLY A 200 21.65 -8.45 19.26
CA GLY A 200 22.74 -8.15 20.19
C GLY A 200 22.31 -7.43 21.48
N MET A 201 21.10 -6.85 21.51
CA MET A 201 20.51 -6.22 22.70
C MET A 201 19.63 -7.17 23.54
N THR A 202 19.42 -8.41 23.09
CA THR A 202 18.60 -9.42 23.79
C THR A 202 19.45 -10.33 24.68
N ASN A 203 18.80 -11.27 25.38
CA ASN A 203 19.45 -12.31 26.18
C ASN A 203 18.61 -13.59 26.22
N GLY A 204 19.11 -14.63 26.89
CA GLY A 204 18.47 -15.96 26.90
C GLY A 204 17.08 -16.05 27.54
N SER A 205 16.58 -14.96 28.15
CA SER A 205 15.20 -14.86 28.67
C SER A 205 14.27 -14.04 27.76
N SER A 206 14.79 -13.38 26.72
CA SER A 206 14.02 -12.49 25.85
C SER A 206 13.03 -13.25 24.99
N ASN A 207 11.79 -12.79 24.93
CA ASN A 207 10.77 -13.32 24.01
C ASN A 207 10.77 -12.58 22.66
N GLN A 208 9.83 -12.93 21.78
CA GLN A 208 9.69 -12.26 20.48
C GLN A 208 9.40 -10.75 20.61
N ASN A 209 8.59 -10.32 21.58
CA ASN A 209 8.31 -8.90 21.78
C ASN A 209 9.55 -8.12 22.23
N ASP A 210 10.34 -8.68 23.15
CA ASP A 210 11.61 -8.07 23.58
C ASP A 210 12.55 -7.89 22.38
N ALA A 211 12.64 -8.89 21.50
CA ALA A 211 13.42 -8.81 20.27
C ALA A 211 12.86 -7.78 19.28
N ALA A 212 11.53 -7.70 19.09
CA ALA A 212 10.89 -6.69 18.25
C ALA A 212 11.23 -5.26 18.71
N VAL A 213 11.15 -5.01 20.03
CA VAL A 213 11.54 -3.74 20.65
C VAL A 213 13.02 -3.45 20.39
N ALA A 214 13.88 -4.45 20.52
CA ALA A 214 15.32 -4.31 20.31
C ALA A 214 15.68 -4.00 18.83
N VAL A 215 15.07 -4.71 17.87
CA VAL A 215 15.24 -4.48 16.43
C VAL A 215 14.80 -3.07 16.04
N TYR A 216 13.63 -2.65 16.52
CA TYR A 216 13.15 -1.29 16.36
C TYR A 216 14.11 -0.25 16.97
N GLN A 217 14.59 -0.49 18.19
CA GLN A 217 15.53 0.41 18.86
C GLN A 217 16.89 0.48 18.15
N ALA A 218 17.33 -0.62 17.53
CA ALA A 218 18.55 -0.63 16.71
C ALA A 218 18.42 0.31 15.51
N ALA A 219 17.28 0.31 14.81
CA ALA A 219 17.00 1.24 13.71
C ALA A 219 17.09 2.72 14.16
N VAL A 220 16.50 3.03 15.32
CA VAL A 220 16.58 4.36 15.94
C VAL A 220 18.02 4.75 16.27
N ASN A 221 18.79 3.83 16.88
CA ASN A 221 20.18 4.08 17.27
C ASN A 221 21.09 4.30 16.05
N LEU A 222 20.81 3.60 14.95
CA LEU A 222 21.53 3.75 13.68
C LEU A 222 21.10 4.97 12.88
N GLY A 223 20.06 5.70 13.32
CA GLY A 223 19.60 6.93 12.68
C GLY A 223 18.88 6.69 11.36
N TYR A 224 18.08 5.63 11.26
CA TYR A 224 17.18 5.44 10.12
C TYR A 224 16.22 6.62 9.97
N THR A 225 15.71 6.83 8.76
CA THR A 225 14.79 7.95 8.50
C THR A 225 13.46 7.75 9.24
N VAL A 226 12.72 8.84 9.46
CA VAL A 226 11.40 8.76 10.11
C VAL A 226 10.46 7.82 9.34
N SER A 227 10.47 7.86 8.00
CA SER A 227 9.68 6.93 7.18
C SER A 227 10.04 5.48 7.49
N GLU A 228 11.33 5.13 7.46
CA GLU A 228 11.77 3.76 7.71
C GLU A 228 11.44 3.30 9.14
N ILE A 229 11.59 4.17 10.13
CA ILE A 229 11.21 3.89 11.53
C ILE A 229 9.69 3.65 11.63
N ASN A 230 8.88 4.40 10.87
CA ASN A 230 7.44 4.22 10.82
C ASN A 230 7.05 2.90 10.14
N ASP A 231 7.72 2.54 9.04
CA ASP A 231 7.49 1.27 8.33
C ASP A 231 7.82 0.08 9.24
N ILE A 232 8.98 0.10 9.91
CA ILE A 232 9.37 -0.91 10.91
C ILE A 232 8.35 -0.98 12.05
N HIS A 233 7.97 0.16 12.62
CA HIS A 233 7.03 0.20 13.73
C HIS A 233 5.68 -0.36 13.31
N SER A 234 5.18 0.02 12.13
CA SER A 234 3.88 -0.40 11.62
C SER A 234 3.88 -1.88 11.28
N GLY A 235 4.89 -2.39 10.59
CA GLY A 235 5.01 -3.80 10.23
C GLY A 235 5.09 -4.73 11.45
N LEU A 236 5.92 -4.39 12.44
CA LEU A 236 6.01 -5.16 13.69
C LEU A 236 4.74 -5.03 14.55
N SER A 237 4.11 -3.84 14.60
CA SER A 237 2.86 -3.65 15.35
C SER A 237 1.68 -4.40 14.73
N ALA A 238 1.62 -4.49 13.40
CA ALA A 238 0.60 -5.26 12.66
C ALA A 238 0.66 -6.76 12.99
N CYS A 239 1.84 -7.24 13.37
CA CYS A 239 2.05 -8.61 13.87
C CYS A 239 1.64 -8.83 15.34
N GLY A 240 1.21 -7.78 16.05
CA GLY A 240 0.82 -7.83 17.45
C GLY A 240 1.96 -7.59 18.45
N TYR A 241 3.15 -7.19 17.99
CA TYR A 241 4.20 -6.73 18.89
C TYR A 241 3.87 -5.34 19.45
N THR A 242 4.17 -5.13 20.73
CA THR A 242 4.00 -3.84 21.41
C THR A 242 5.35 -3.12 21.45
N LEU A 243 5.48 -2.08 20.62
CA LEU A 243 6.68 -1.26 20.52
C LEU A 243 6.59 0.04 21.35
N PRO A 244 7.73 0.63 21.74
CA PRO A 244 7.74 1.99 22.26
C PRO A 244 7.25 2.98 21.21
N ALA A 245 6.61 4.06 21.67
CA ALA A 245 6.17 5.14 20.78
C ALA A 245 7.31 5.63 19.87
N LEU A 246 6.95 5.95 18.62
CA LEU A 246 7.84 6.52 17.63
C LEU A 246 8.64 7.72 18.19
N PRO A 247 9.99 7.69 18.13
CA PRO A 247 10.80 8.81 18.60
C PRO A 247 10.75 9.97 17.60
N GLY A 248 10.88 11.18 18.12
CA GLY A 248 11.01 12.39 17.32
C GLY A 248 9.74 13.23 17.26
N PRO A 249 9.88 14.51 16.86
CA PRO A 249 8.74 15.40 16.69
C PRO A 249 7.76 14.82 15.66
N PRO A 250 6.46 15.17 15.73
CA PRO A 250 5.50 14.75 14.71
C PRO A 250 5.90 15.29 13.33
N VAL A 251 5.50 14.62 12.26
CA VAL A 251 5.46 15.17 10.90
C VAL A 251 3.99 15.36 10.55
N ALA A 252 3.53 16.60 10.55
CA ALA A 252 2.11 16.92 10.39
C ALA A 252 1.63 16.52 8.99
N ALA A 253 0.56 15.73 8.94
CA ALA A 253 -0.10 15.32 7.71
C ALA A 253 -1.61 15.22 7.95
N PHE A 254 -2.41 15.51 6.92
CA PHE A 254 -3.86 15.39 6.99
C PHE A 254 -4.50 15.27 5.61
N SER A 255 -5.73 14.78 5.61
CA SER A 255 -6.64 14.71 4.46
C SER A 255 -8.04 15.22 4.81
N ALA A 256 -8.89 15.33 3.80
CA ALA A 256 -10.31 15.69 3.90
C ALA A 256 -11.15 14.65 3.14
N ASP A 257 -12.43 14.51 3.52
CA ASP A 257 -13.41 13.70 2.80
C ASP A 257 -13.77 14.27 1.42
N ASP A 258 -13.77 15.60 1.29
CA ASP A 258 -13.98 16.33 0.05
C ASP A 258 -13.11 17.60 0.02
N ASP A 259 -12.47 17.86 -1.11
CA ASP A 259 -11.70 19.09 -1.35
C ASP A 259 -12.49 20.14 -2.15
N THR A 260 -13.67 19.79 -2.68
CA THR A 260 -14.52 20.64 -3.51
C THR A 260 -16.00 20.49 -3.14
N ILE A 261 -16.50 21.37 -2.27
CA ILE A 261 -17.88 21.32 -1.79
C ILE A 261 -18.81 22.34 -2.46
N CYS A 262 -20.09 21.97 -2.58
CA CYS A 262 -21.15 22.84 -3.11
C CYS A 262 -22.09 23.34 -2.00
N LEU A 263 -22.13 24.66 -1.76
CA LEU A 263 -22.96 25.28 -0.72
C LEU A 263 -24.46 24.93 -0.82
N ASP A 264 -24.96 24.66 -2.01
CA ASP A 264 -26.37 24.37 -2.25
C ASP A 264 -26.76 22.94 -1.82
N THR A 265 -25.78 22.05 -1.59
CA THR A 265 -26.01 20.63 -1.28
C THR A 265 -25.36 20.20 0.05
N ASN A 266 -24.05 20.38 0.18
CA ASN A 266 -23.29 20.07 1.40
C ASN A 266 -22.24 21.17 1.60
N ASN A 267 -22.27 21.80 2.77
CA ASN A 267 -21.32 22.85 3.11
C ASN A 267 -20.33 22.44 4.21
N THR A 268 -20.22 21.14 4.49
CA THR A 268 -19.35 20.57 5.53
C THR A 268 -18.27 19.68 4.94
N VAL A 269 -17.08 19.73 5.56
CA VAL A 269 -15.90 18.92 5.26
C VAL A 269 -15.43 18.26 6.56
N GLN A 270 -15.17 16.96 6.52
CA GLN A 270 -14.55 16.18 7.59
C GLN A 270 -13.04 16.05 7.32
N PHE A 271 -12.23 16.46 8.28
CA PHE A 271 -10.77 16.30 8.21
C PHE A 271 -10.30 15.07 9.00
N MET A 272 -9.23 14.45 8.51
CA MET A 272 -8.53 13.33 9.15
C MET A 272 -7.06 13.66 9.38
N ASP A 273 -6.60 13.51 10.62
CA ASP A 273 -5.18 13.58 10.98
C ASP A 273 -4.45 12.31 10.54
N GLU A 274 -3.36 12.51 9.80
CA GLU A 274 -2.46 11.46 9.30
C GLU A 274 -1.04 11.64 9.87
N THR A 275 -0.89 12.45 10.92
CA THR A 275 0.40 12.81 11.50
C THR A 275 1.12 11.62 12.10
N VAL A 276 2.42 11.50 11.77
CA VAL A 276 3.29 10.47 12.32
C VAL A 276 4.65 11.08 12.71
N PRO A 277 5.24 10.78 13.89
CA PRO A 277 4.66 10.10 15.06
C PRO A 277 3.36 10.71 15.56
N ALA A 278 2.51 9.90 16.22
CA ALA A 278 1.23 10.37 16.75
C ALA A 278 1.38 11.60 17.66
N GLY A 279 0.50 12.58 17.43
CA GLY A 279 0.40 13.78 18.24
C GLY A 279 -0.17 13.54 19.63
N THR A 280 0.15 14.44 20.56
CA THR A 280 -0.51 14.56 21.88
C THR A 280 -1.46 15.76 21.94
N SER A 281 -1.37 16.70 20.99
CA SER A 281 -2.28 17.83 20.86
C SER A 281 -2.29 18.35 19.41
N TRP A 282 -3.48 18.75 18.96
CA TRP A 282 -3.73 19.30 17.63
C TRP A 282 -4.19 20.76 17.74
N SER A 283 -3.79 21.58 16.77
CA SER A 283 -4.24 22.95 16.61
C SER A 283 -4.50 23.20 15.13
N TRP A 284 -5.77 23.15 14.77
CA TRP A 284 -6.26 23.41 13.43
C TRP A 284 -6.59 24.89 13.23
N THR A 285 -6.34 25.40 12.03
CA THR A 285 -6.87 26.68 11.54
C THR A 285 -7.51 26.45 10.18
N PHE A 286 -8.77 26.84 10.04
CA PHE A 286 -9.57 26.73 8.82
C PHE A 286 -9.91 28.14 8.34
N GLU A 287 -9.25 28.62 7.30
CA GLU A 287 -9.56 29.94 6.74
C GLU A 287 -11.01 29.95 6.27
N GLY A 288 -11.82 30.92 6.69
CA GLY A 288 -13.24 31.01 6.29
C GLY A 288 -14.16 29.90 6.84
N GLY A 289 -13.63 28.90 7.53
CA GLY A 289 -14.38 27.79 8.12
C GLY A 289 -15.07 28.14 9.45
N THR A 290 -16.10 27.36 9.80
CA THR A 290 -16.82 27.41 11.07
C THR A 290 -16.93 25.99 11.66
N PRO A 291 -16.26 25.70 12.80
CA PRO A 291 -15.39 26.60 13.56
C PRO A 291 -14.10 26.93 12.78
N GLY A 292 -13.57 28.16 12.95
CA GLY A 292 -12.33 28.58 12.27
C GLY A 292 -11.05 28.00 12.88
N THR A 293 -11.16 27.32 14.03
CA THR A 293 -10.06 26.60 14.69
C THR A 293 -10.62 25.39 15.41
N SER A 294 -9.84 24.32 15.55
CA SER A 294 -10.20 23.15 16.37
C SER A 294 -8.99 22.56 17.10
N THR A 295 -9.25 21.86 18.19
CA THR A 295 -8.26 21.02 18.91
C THR A 295 -8.59 19.54 18.82
N ASP A 296 -9.68 19.18 18.14
CA ASP A 296 -10.04 17.79 17.90
C ASP A 296 -9.04 17.18 16.91
N GLN A 297 -8.75 15.88 17.04
CA GLN A 297 -7.86 15.19 16.11
C GLN A 297 -8.46 15.19 14.69
N ASN A 298 -9.75 14.86 14.57
CA ASN A 298 -10.48 14.76 13.29
C ASN A 298 -11.72 15.68 13.28
N PRO A 299 -11.56 16.99 13.05
CA PRO A 299 -12.66 17.96 13.13
C PRO A 299 -13.57 17.96 11.88
N THR A 300 -14.84 18.30 12.07
CA THR A 300 -15.77 18.67 10.98
C THR A 300 -15.90 20.20 10.91
N VAL A 301 -15.83 20.76 9.70
CA VAL A 301 -15.86 22.22 9.47
C VAL A 301 -16.87 22.57 8.40
N SER A 302 -17.61 23.66 8.61
CA SER A 302 -18.53 24.21 7.61
C SER A 302 -17.99 25.47 6.95
N TYR A 303 -18.24 25.62 5.65
CA TYR A 303 -17.95 26.85 4.89
C TYR A 303 -19.26 27.51 4.44
N ALA A 304 -19.28 28.83 4.35
CA ALA A 304 -20.52 29.58 4.12
C ALA A 304 -20.49 30.49 2.87
N ALA A 305 -19.36 30.55 2.18
CA ALA A 305 -19.16 31.40 1.01
C ALA A 305 -18.30 30.69 -0.02
N ASP A 306 -18.46 31.07 -1.29
CA ASP A 306 -17.62 30.59 -2.37
C ASP A 306 -16.19 31.11 -2.20
N GLY A 307 -15.22 30.29 -2.56
CA GLY A 307 -13.79 30.63 -2.48
C GLY A 307 -12.90 29.41 -2.40
N THR A 308 -11.60 29.65 -2.35
CA THR A 308 -10.60 28.65 -1.97
C THR A 308 -10.08 29.01 -0.57
N TYR A 309 -9.80 27.99 0.23
CA TYR A 309 -9.47 28.16 1.64
C TYR A 309 -8.26 27.34 2.04
N ASP A 310 -7.32 28.00 2.72
CA ASP A 310 -6.16 27.34 3.32
C ASP A 310 -6.58 26.54 4.56
N VAL A 311 -5.95 25.37 4.74
CA VAL A 311 -6.08 24.57 5.95
C VAL A 311 -4.70 24.38 6.57
N THR A 312 -4.59 24.67 7.87
CA THR A 312 -3.35 24.50 8.63
C THR A 312 -3.56 23.57 9.81
N LEU A 313 -2.70 22.56 9.93
CA LEU A 313 -2.61 21.66 11.07
C LEU A 313 -1.26 21.83 11.75
N GLN A 314 -1.28 22.16 13.04
CA GLN A 314 -0.11 22.05 13.92
C GLN A 314 -0.30 20.91 14.90
N VAL A 315 0.66 20.00 14.97
CA VAL A 315 0.64 18.85 15.88
C VAL A 315 1.86 18.88 16.79
N THR A 316 1.67 18.54 18.07
CA THR A 316 2.76 18.50 19.08
C THR A 316 2.78 17.18 19.82
N ASN A 317 3.98 16.64 20.05
CA ASN A 317 4.26 15.55 20.98
C ASN A 317 5.39 15.93 21.96
N SER A 318 5.85 15.01 22.80
CA SER A 318 6.91 15.28 23.78
C SER A 318 8.28 15.60 23.17
N TYR A 319 8.49 15.30 21.89
CA TYR A 319 9.74 15.53 21.17
C TYR A 319 9.73 16.84 20.38
N GLY A 320 8.57 17.43 20.13
CA GLY A 320 8.45 18.73 19.48
C GLY A 320 7.11 18.94 18.78
N THR A 321 7.14 19.84 17.80
CA THR A 321 5.96 20.32 17.08
C THR A 321 6.29 20.42 15.60
N ASP A 322 5.32 20.10 14.75
CA ASP A 322 5.39 20.36 13.32
C ASP A 322 4.09 21.01 12.82
N THR A 323 4.13 21.65 11.67
CA THR A 323 2.99 22.39 11.10
C THR A 323 2.95 22.23 9.59
N LEU A 324 1.81 21.77 9.09
CA LEU A 324 1.50 21.68 7.67
C LEU A 324 0.41 22.69 7.32
N THR A 325 0.63 23.45 6.25
CA THR A 325 -0.39 24.29 5.61
C THR A 325 -0.57 23.82 4.18
N LEU A 326 -1.79 23.41 3.82
CA LEU A 326 -2.20 23.17 2.45
C LEU A 326 -2.93 24.42 1.96
N THR A 327 -2.36 25.08 0.95
CA THR A 327 -2.90 26.33 0.37
C THR A 327 -3.98 26.04 -0.65
N ASP A 328 -5.05 26.84 -0.66
CA ASP A 328 -6.22 26.66 -1.54
C ASP A 328 -6.78 25.23 -1.49
N TYR A 329 -6.73 24.59 -0.31
CA TYR A 329 -7.02 23.16 -0.17
C TYR A 329 -8.51 22.84 -0.32
N ILE A 330 -9.38 23.67 0.26
CA ILE A 330 -10.84 23.50 0.11
C ILE A 330 -11.38 24.52 -0.87
N THR A 331 -12.04 24.04 -1.91
CA THR A 331 -12.80 24.84 -2.87
C THR A 331 -14.27 24.78 -2.53
N VAL A 332 -14.91 25.95 -2.48
CA VAL A 332 -16.34 26.09 -2.20
C VAL A 332 -17.00 26.82 -3.34
N VAL A 333 -18.06 26.24 -3.88
CA VAL A 333 -18.83 26.78 -5.00
C VAL A 333 -20.33 26.84 -4.70
N SER A 334 -21.06 27.69 -5.42
CA SER A 334 -22.52 27.81 -5.34
C SER A 334 -23.17 28.01 -6.71
N GLY A 335 -24.48 27.79 -6.77
CA GLY A 335 -25.29 28.09 -7.94
C GLY A 335 -24.84 27.32 -9.17
N SER A 336 -24.63 28.04 -10.27
CA SER A 336 -24.24 27.41 -11.54
C SER A 336 -22.80 26.89 -11.57
N ALA A 337 -22.02 27.07 -10.51
CA ALA A 337 -20.69 26.47 -10.35
C ALA A 337 -20.73 25.15 -9.58
N CYS A 338 -21.84 24.83 -8.90
CA CYS A 338 -22.03 23.53 -8.30
C CYS A 338 -22.13 22.42 -9.37
N PRO A 339 -21.64 21.21 -9.06
CA PRO A 339 -21.86 20.04 -9.91
C PRO A 339 -23.34 19.87 -10.23
N SER A 340 -23.64 19.69 -11.52
CA SER A 340 -24.99 19.36 -11.96
C SER A 340 -25.13 17.84 -11.96
N CYS A 341 -25.91 17.34 -11.03
CA CYS A 341 -26.18 15.91 -10.89
C CYS A 341 -27.42 15.51 -11.69
N THR A 342 -27.32 14.41 -12.44
CA THR A 342 -28.46 13.78 -13.12
C THR A 342 -28.52 12.31 -12.74
N THR A 343 -29.64 11.91 -12.15
CA THR A 343 -29.92 10.50 -11.83
C THR A 343 -30.49 9.78 -13.05
N TYR A 344 -29.88 8.66 -13.40
CA TYR A 344 -30.39 7.71 -14.38
C TYR A 344 -30.77 6.43 -13.66
N THR A 345 -32.03 6.02 -13.79
CA THR A 345 -32.59 4.88 -13.05
C THR A 345 -33.01 3.77 -14.01
N SER A 346 -32.81 2.52 -13.59
CA SER A 346 -33.34 1.35 -14.29
C SER A 346 -34.87 1.31 -14.22
N ALA A 347 -35.49 0.29 -14.83
CA ALA A 347 -36.89 0.01 -14.53
C ALA A 347 -37.06 -0.30 -13.02
N ALA A 348 -38.17 0.13 -12.42
CA ALA A 348 -38.41 0.01 -10.98
C ALA A 348 -38.54 -1.44 -10.46
N ASN A 349 -38.72 -2.42 -11.36
CA ASN A 349 -38.70 -3.83 -11.02
C ASN A 349 -38.12 -4.61 -12.22
N LEU A 350 -36.80 -4.65 -12.27
CA LEU A 350 -36.04 -5.43 -13.24
C LEU A 350 -36.36 -6.93 -13.12
N ASN A 351 -36.56 -7.42 -11.89
CA ASN A 351 -36.79 -8.82 -11.58
C ASN A 351 -35.76 -9.75 -12.26
N ILE A 352 -34.49 -9.34 -12.27
CA ILE A 352 -33.41 -10.13 -12.86
C ILE A 352 -32.90 -11.08 -11.81
N ALA A 353 -33.02 -12.38 -12.07
CA ALA A 353 -32.52 -13.42 -11.18
C ALA A 353 -30.99 -13.35 -11.09
N ILE A 354 -30.47 -13.40 -9.87
CA ILE A 354 -29.06 -13.58 -9.53
C ILE A 354 -28.87 -15.08 -9.30
N PRO A 355 -28.24 -15.82 -10.24
CA PRO A 355 -28.04 -17.25 -10.11
C PRO A 355 -26.85 -17.58 -9.21
N ASP A 356 -26.97 -18.67 -8.44
CA ASP A 356 -25.94 -19.19 -7.55
C ASP A 356 -24.58 -19.42 -8.23
N GLY A 357 -23.54 -19.25 -7.43
CA GLY A 357 -22.21 -19.77 -7.68
C GLY A 357 -22.09 -21.28 -7.47
N ALA A 358 -20.91 -21.81 -7.77
CA ALA A 358 -20.64 -23.25 -7.62
C ALA A 358 -20.21 -23.66 -6.20
N GLY A 359 -20.20 -22.71 -5.25
CA GLY A 359 -19.72 -22.88 -3.88
C GLY A 359 -18.20 -22.70 -3.74
N GLY A 360 -17.77 -22.17 -2.59
CA GLY A 360 -16.37 -21.89 -2.26
C GLY A 360 -15.85 -20.54 -2.78
N ASN A 361 -14.92 -19.92 -2.04
CA ASN A 361 -14.35 -18.60 -2.39
C ASN A 361 -13.79 -18.57 -3.82
N GLY A 362 -14.32 -17.67 -4.65
CA GLY A 362 -13.81 -17.41 -6.01
C GLY A 362 -14.53 -18.14 -7.15
N ASN A 363 -15.69 -18.77 -6.89
CA ASN A 363 -16.49 -19.44 -7.91
C ASN A 363 -17.85 -18.75 -8.15
N PRO A 364 -17.89 -17.55 -8.75
CA PRO A 364 -19.12 -16.82 -8.98
C PRO A 364 -20.05 -17.54 -9.96
N GLY A 365 -21.36 -17.38 -9.73
CA GLY A 365 -22.41 -17.73 -10.68
C GLY A 365 -22.39 -16.81 -11.91
N PRO A 366 -23.16 -17.15 -12.96
CA PRO A 366 -23.35 -16.25 -14.09
C PRO A 366 -23.84 -14.86 -13.64
N PRO A 367 -23.25 -13.75 -14.11
CA PRO A 367 -23.62 -12.42 -13.63
C PRO A 367 -25.04 -12.04 -14.05
N ALA A 368 -25.80 -11.50 -13.10
CA ALA A 368 -27.02 -10.76 -13.35
C ALA A 368 -26.65 -9.34 -13.79
N VAL A 369 -26.95 -9.02 -15.06
CA VAL A 369 -26.54 -7.75 -15.67
C VAL A 369 -27.72 -6.88 -16.06
N ASN A 370 -27.60 -5.58 -15.83
CA ASN A 370 -28.51 -4.58 -16.38
C ASN A 370 -27.73 -3.34 -16.85
N THR A 371 -28.24 -2.69 -17.89
CA THR A 371 -27.61 -1.50 -18.48
C THR A 371 -28.54 -0.31 -18.42
N ILE A 372 -27.97 0.85 -18.06
CA ILE A 372 -28.58 2.17 -18.17
C ILE A 372 -27.84 2.94 -19.26
N HIS A 373 -28.57 3.41 -20.26
CA HIS A 373 -28.00 4.22 -21.34
C HIS A 373 -28.01 5.71 -20.97
N ILE A 374 -26.83 6.33 -20.97
CA ILE A 374 -26.64 7.75 -20.72
C ILE A 374 -26.43 8.47 -22.06
N PRO A 375 -27.36 9.33 -22.49
CA PRO A 375 -27.38 9.87 -23.85
C PRO A 375 -26.42 11.05 -24.07
N SER A 376 -26.01 11.72 -22.99
CA SER A 376 -25.23 12.95 -23.05
C SER A 376 -23.82 12.73 -22.52
N SER A 377 -22.84 13.34 -23.18
CA SER A 377 -21.44 13.37 -22.77
C SER A 377 -21.21 14.55 -21.84
N VAL A 378 -20.81 14.24 -20.61
CA VAL A 378 -20.25 15.18 -19.63
C VAL A 378 -19.00 14.56 -19.02
N THR A 379 -18.06 15.41 -18.59
CA THR A 379 -16.93 14.95 -17.78
C THR A 379 -17.43 14.70 -16.37
N ILE A 380 -17.27 13.47 -15.91
CA ILE A 380 -17.70 13.02 -14.59
C ILE A 380 -16.82 13.71 -13.54
N ASP A 381 -17.45 14.28 -12.53
CA ASP A 381 -16.79 14.77 -11.32
C ASP A 381 -16.76 13.64 -10.29
N TYR A 382 -17.94 13.21 -9.86
CA TYR A 382 -18.17 12.03 -9.01
C TYR A 382 -19.49 11.35 -9.38
N VAL A 383 -19.70 10.13 -8.86
CA VAL A 383 -20.92 9.36 -9.07
C VAL A 383 -21.46 8.82 -7.75
N THR A 384 -22.78 8.69 -7.66
CA THR A 384 -23.49 7.97 -6.59
C THR A 384 -24.22 6.79 -7.21
N VAL A 385 -24.16 5.61 -6.58
CA VAL A 385 -24.78 4.39 -7.09
C VAL A 385 -25.79 3.87 -6.09
N SER A 386 -27.07 3.84 -6.47
CA SER A 386 -28.12 3.23 -5.65
C SER A 386 -28.38 1.80 -6.11
N VAL A 387 -28.45 0.85 -5.18
CA VAL A 387 -28.71 -0.56 -5.46
C VAL A 387 -29.84 -1.10 -4.59
N ASP A 388 -30.77 -1.81 -5.21
CA ASP A 388 -31.85 -2.56 -4.57
C ASP A 388 -31.79 -4.03 -5.01
N VAL A 389 -31.28 -4.89 -4.12
CA VAL A 389 -31.11 -6.32 -4.34
C VAL A 389 -31.80 -7.10 -3.22
N SER A 390 -32.67 -8.03 -3.61
CA SER A 390 -33.20 -9.05 -2.71
C SER A 390 -32.27 -10.25 -2.69
N HIS A 391 -31.69 -10.60 -1.54
CA HIS A 391 -30.84 -11.78 -1.39
C HIS A 391 -30.93 -12.32 0.02
N GLY A 392 -30.88 -13.66 0.16
CA GLY A 392 -30.99 -14.30 1.46
C GLY A 392 -29.76 -14.10 2.33
N TRP A 393 -28.55 -14.01 1.76
CA TRP A 393 -27.30 -13.66 2.47
C TRP A 393 -26.40 -12.77 1.60
N ILE A 394 -26.25 -11.50 1.97
CA ILE A 394 -25.55 -10.55 1.11
C ILE A 394 -24.04 -10.79 1.04
N ASN A 395 -23.44 -11.52 2.00
CA ASN A 395 -22.01 -11.90 1.96
C ASN A 395 -21.62 -12.68 0.70
N ASP A 396 -22.59 -13.28 0.02
CA ASP A 396 -22.33 -14.03 -1.19
C ASP A 396 -22.17 -13.11 -2.41
N LEU A 397 -22.58 -11.84 -2.30
CA LEU A 397 -22.69 -10.93 -3.43
C LEU A 397 -21.41 -10.14 -3.71
N ILE A 398 -21.08 -10.04 -4.99
CA ILE A 398 -20.23 -8.98 -5.54
C ILE A 398 -21.08 -8.15 -6.50
N ILE A 399 -21.11 -6.84 -6.27
CA ILE A 399 -21.82 -5.87 -7.10
C ILE A 399 -20.81 -4.91 -7.72
N GLU A 400 -20.68 -4.96 -9.04
CA GLU A 400 -19.74 -4.15 -9.81
C GLU A 400 -20.49 -3.16 -10.71
N ILE A 401 -19.90 -1.99 -10.86
CA ILE A 401 -20.30 -0.97 -11.83
C ILE A 401 -19.23 -0.88 -12.91
N ILE A 402 -19.66 -1.00 -14.17
CA ILE A 402 -18.79 -1.04 -15.34
C ILE A 402 -19.07 0.19 -16.19
N HIS A 403 -18.02 0.95 -16.48
CA HIS A 403 -18.05 2.13 -17.32
C HIS A 403 -18.33 1.75 -18.79
N PRO A 404 -18.97 2.63 -19.59
CA PRO A 404 -19.19 2.43 -21.03
C PRO A 404 -17.95 2.14 -21.89
N ASN A 405 -16.74 2.30 -21.36
CA ASN A 405 -15.51 1.96 -22.09
C ASN A 405 -15.21 0.45 -22.09
N GLY A 406 -15.93 -0.32 -21.26
CA GLY A 406 -15.81 -1.77 -21.12
C GLY A 406 -14.54 -2.25 -20.39
N THR A 407 -13.69 -1.34 -19.90
CA THR A 407 -12.44 -1.69 -19.22
C THR A 407 -12.31 -1.15 -17.81
N THR A 408 -13.01 -0.07 -17.48
CA THR A 408 -13.02 0.51 -16.13
C THR A 408 -14.22 -0.01 -15.37
N ALA A 409 -13.98 -0.63 -14.22
CA ALA A 409 -15.03 -1.11 -13.32
C ALA A 409 -14.58 -0.97 -11.86
N THR A 410 -15.53 -0.90 -10.94
CA THR A 410 -15.29 -0.89 -9.49
C THR A 410 -16.40 -1.64 -8.74
N SER A 411 -16.05 -2.23 -7.61
CA SER A 411 -16.98 -2.98 -6.76
C SER A 411 -17.58 -2.07 -5.70
N VAL A 412 -18.88 -1.80 -5.80
CA VAL A 412 -19.60 -1.02 -4.78
C VAL A 412 -19.91 -1.85 -3.53
N PHE A 413 -20.03 -3.16 -3.69
CA PHE A 413 -20.19 -4.11 -2.59
C PHE A 413 -19.43 -5.40 -2.91
N ASN A 414 -18.60 -5.88 -1.99
CA ASN A 414 -17.78 -7.08 -2.19
C ASN A 414 -17.81 -7.97 -0.96
N ARG A 415 -18.81 -8.86 -0.91
CA ARG A 415 -18.89 -9.96 0.06
C ARG A 415 -18.72 -9.49 1.50
N GLU A 416 -19.35 -8.37 1.83
CA GLU A 416 -19.32 -7.83 3.19
C GLU A 416 -20.38 -8.52 4.06
N CYS A 417 -20.27 -8.37 5.38
CA CYS A 417 -21.23 -8.90 6.35
C CYS A 417 -21.23 -10.43 6.52
N ASN A 418 -22.09 -11.00 7.37
CA ASN A 418 -21.99 -12.41 7.83
C ASN A 418 -23.34 -13.15 7.93
N GLY A 419 -24.34 -12.74 7.14
CA GLY A 419 -25.61 -13.46 6.99
C GLY A 419 -26.86 -12.58 6.93
N GLU A 420 -26.70 -11.31 6.62
CA GLU A 420 -27.79 -10.34 6.54
C GLU A 420 -28.49 -10.38 5.17
N ASP A 421 -29.77 -10.02 5.16
CA ASP A 421 -30.62 -10.12 3.99
C ASP A 421 -30.76 -8.77 3.30
N ASN A 422 -30.78 -8.80 1.96
CA ASN A 422 -31.07 -7.69 1.05
C ASN A 422 -30.12 -6.49 1.15
N ILE A 423 -30.03 -5.70 0.09
CA ILE A 423 -29.29 -4.43 0.06
C ILE A 423 -30.21 -3.38 -0.55
N VAL A 424 -30.45 -2.27 0.16
CA VAL A 424 -31.12 -1.07 -0.37
C VAL A 424 -30.30 0.16 0.00
N VAL A 425 -29.22 0.39 -0.73
CA VAL A 425 -28.14 1.30 -0.33
C VAL A 425 -27.78 2.29 -1.44
N ASN A 426 -27.45 3.52 -1.04
CA ASN A 426 -26.75 4.49 -1.89
C ASN A 426 -25.26 4.47 -1.54
N PHE A 427 -24.43 4.16 -2.53
CA PHE A 427 -22.98 4.17 -2.43
C PHE A 427 -22.42 5.46 -2.98
N ALA A 428 -21.65 6.18 -2.17
CA ALA A 428 -20.86 7.35 -2.58
C ALA A 428 -19.55 7.39 -1.79
N ASP A 429 -18.49 7.91 -2.41
CA ASP A 429 -17.19 8.08 -1.76
C ASP A 429 -17.32 9.06 -0.57
N GLY A 430 -16.50 8.86 0.47
CA GLY A 430 -16.47 9.73 1.66
C GLY A 430 -17.58 9.46 2.69
N LEU A 431 -18.55 8.60 2.40
CA LEU A 431 -19.61 8.22 3.35
C LEU A 431 -19.11 7.22 4.43
N PRO A 432 -19.85 7.01 5.54
CA PRO A 432 -19.49 5.99 6.52
C PRO A 432 -19.37 4.60 5.91
N ALA A 433 -18.45 3.77 6.42
CA ALA A 433 -18.31 2.38 5.99
C ALA A 433 -19.64 1.60 6.12
N PHE A 434 -19.84 0.62 5.23
CA PHE A 434 -21.06 -0.19 5.20
C PHE A 434 -21.34 -0.83 6.56
N ASN A 435 -22.54 -0.59 7.08
CA ASN A 435 -22.96 -1.11 8.38
C ASN A 435 -23.84 -2.34 8.19
N CYS A 436 -23.29 -3.52 8.46
CA CYS A 436 -24.02 -4.79 8.37
C CYS A 436 -25.27 -4.86 9.25
N SER A 437 -25.36 -4.08 10.33
CA SER A 437 -26.59 -4.03 11.15
C SER A 437 -27.75 -3.27 10.49
N ALA A 438 -27.50 -2.54 9.40
CA ALA A 438 -28.48 -1.76 8.66
C ALA A 438 -28.19 -1.84 7.15
N THR A 439 -28.80 -2.81 6.48
CA THR A 439 -28.66 -3.02 5.02
C THR A 439 -29.45 -2.02 4.16
N THR A 440 -29.81 -0.88 4.77
CA THR A 440 -30.40 0.27 4.11
C THR A 440 -29.73 1.57 4.55
N GLY A 441 -29.57 2.53 3.64
CA GLY A 441 -28.97 3.83 3.94
C GLY A 441 -27.90 4.27 2.94
N ASP A 442 -27.05 5.19 3.37
CA ASP A 442 -25.98 5.79 2.56
C ASP A 442 -24.62 5.36 3.13
N TYR A 443 -23.78 4.72 2.32
CA TYR A 443 -22.51 4.13 2.76
C TYR A 443 -21.39 4.32 1.74
N SER A 444 -20.14 4.21 2.17
CA SER A 444 -19.00 4.12 1.25
C SER A 444 -19.01 2.79 0.49
N PRO A 445 -18.60 2.78 -0.80
CA PRO A 445 -18.44 1.54 -1.56
C PRO A 445 -17.25 0.71 -1.06
N SER A 446 -17.26 -0.60 -1.34
CA SER A 446 -16.11 -1.48 -1.04
C SER A 446 -14.84 -1.09 -1.80
N SER A 447 -14.97 -0.42 -2.95
CA SER A 447 -13.88 0.17 -3.71
C SER A 447 -14.29 1.56 -4.22
N PRO A 448 -13.43 2.59 -4.16
CA PRO A 448 -13.81 3.95 -4.50
C PRO A 448 -14.43 4.10 -5.89
N LEU A 449 -15.42 4.99 -6.00
CA LEU A 449 -16.09 5.38 -7.24
C LEU A 449 -15.31 6.46 -8.01
N ASN A 450 -14.33 7.11 -7.37
CA ASN A 450 -13.45 8.10 -7.99
C ASN A 450 -12.63 7.58 -9.18
N VAL A 451 -12.59 6.27 -9.41
CA VAL A 451 -12.04 5.66 -10.63
C VAL A 451 -12.73 6.18 -11.91
N PHE A 452 -13.97 6.67 -11.78
CA PHE A 452 -14.73 7.26 -12.88
C PHE A 452 -14.52 8.77 -13.03
N SER A 453 -13.87 9.43 -12.06
CA SER A 453 -13.64 10.87 -12.11
C SER A 453 -12.79 11.26 -13.32
N GLY A 454 -13.19 12.32 -14.02
CA GLY A 454 -12.56 12.79 -15.26
C GLY A 454 -12.91 11.99 -16.52
N MET A 455 -13.65 10.89 -16.42
CA MET A 455 -14.09 10.10 -17.58
C MET A 455 -15.33 10.71 -18.26
N ASP A 456 -15.61 10.26 -19.49
CA ASP A 456 -16.82 10.65 -20.24
C ASP A 456 -18.04 9.81 -19.83
N SER A 457 -19.13 10.46 -19.43
CA SER A 457 -20.33 9.80 -18.94
C SER A 457 -21.14 9.03 -19.99
N ALA A 458 -20.97 9.34 -21.28
CA ALA A 458 -21.87 8.87 -22.32
C ALA A 458 -21.74 7.36 -22.59
N GLY A 459 -22.89 6.72 -22.81
CA GLY A 459 -22.98 5.32 -23.22
C GLY A 459 -23.64 4.42 -22.20
N ASP A 460 -23.34 3.13 -22.32
CA ASP A 460 -24.02 2.06 -21.60
C ASP A 460 -23.28 1.71 -20.31
N TRP A 461 -23.80 2.18 -19.19
CA TRP A 461 -23.33 1.82 -17.85
C TRP A 461 -23.95 0.50 -17.43
N THR A 462 -23.14 -0.44 -16.96
CA THR A 462 -23.62 -1.78 -16.61
C THR A 462 -23.40 -2.06 -15.13
N ILE A 463 -24.45 -2.48 -14.44
CA ILE A 463 -24.34 -3.17 -13.15
C ILE A 463 -24.17 -4.66 -13.43
N SER A 464 -23.25 -5.29 -12.71
CA SER A 464 -23.02 -6.74 -12.70
C SER A 464 -23.13 -7.24 -11.27
N VAL A 465 -24.08 -8.14 -11.00
CA VAL A 465 -24.25 -8.76 -9.68
C VAL A 465 -23.94 -10.24 -9.80
N THR A 466 -22.99 -10.73 -9.02
CA THR A 466 -22.66 -12.16 -8.95
C THR A 466 -22.87 -12.67 -7.54
N ASP A 467 -23.43 -13.87 -7.45
CA ASP A 467 -23.47 -14.67 -6.23
C ASP A 467 -22.27 -15.64 -6.25
N ASN A 468 -21.46 -15.61 -5.20
CA ASN A 468 -20.19 -16.31 -5.06
C ASN A 468 -20.31 -17.53 -4.14
N TRP A 469 -21.53 -17.91 -3.78
CA TRP A 469 -21.81 -19.08 -2.98
C TRP A 469 -22.94 -19.91 -3.58
N ASP A 470 -23.16 -21.12 -3.07
CA ASP A 470 -24.23 -22.01 -3.51
C ASP A 470 -25.41 -22.02 -2.53
N GLY A 471 -26.62 -22.20 -3.05
CA GLY A 471 -27.80 -22.57 -2.27
C GLY A 471 -28.82 -21.46 -2.01
N ILE A 472 -28.49 -20.19 -2.25
CA ILE A 472 -29.39 -19.05 -2.04
C ILE A 472 -29.33 -18.11 -3.23
N THR A 473 -30.34 -18.14 -4.11
CA THR A 473 -30.43 -17.17 -5.20
C THR A 473 -30.93 -15.80 -4.73
N GLY A 474 -30.75 -14.78 -5.58
CA GLY A 474 -31.33 -13.45 -5.37
C GLY A 474 -32.01 -12.84 -6.58
N ILE A 475 -32.40 -11.58 -6.42
CA ILE A 475 -33.04 -10.76 -7.44
C ILE A 475 -32.45 -9.35 -7.40
N LEU A 476 -31.97 -8.86 -8.54
CA LEU A 476 -31.75 -7.44 -8.75
C LEU A 476 -33.09 -6.77 -9.04
N ASN A 477 -33.57 -5.96 -8.09
CA ASN A 477 -34.87 -5.30 -8.17
C ASN A 477 -34.78 -4.02 -9.00
N ASN A 478 -33.83 -3.13 -8.70
CA ASN A 478 -33.53 -1.93 -9.46
C ASN A 478 -32.16 -1.36 -9.06
N TRP A 479 -31.67 -0.39 -9.83
CA TRP A 479 -30.50 0.41 -9.48
C TRP A 479 -30.56 1.77 -10.19
N SER A 480 -29.77 2.72 -9.71
CA SER A 480 -29.52 3.98 -10.40
C SER A 480 -28.07 4.39 -10.28
N ILE A 481 -27.63 5.19 -11.25
CA ILE A 481 -26.40 5.94 -11.18
C ILE A 481 -26.74 7.42 -11.29
N GLU A 482 -26.32 8.19 -10.31
CA GLU A 482 -26.31 9.64 -10.37
C GLU A 482 -24.92 10.08 -10.82
N ILE A 483 -24.87 10.83 -11.92
CA ILE A 483 -23.64 11.42 -12.42
C ILE A 483 -23.68 12.90 -12.13
N CYS A 484 -22.70 13.36 -11.35
CA CYS A 484 -22.44 14.76 -11.12
C CYS A 484 -21.30 15.19 -12.03
N ALA A 485 -21.54 16.23 -12.81
CA ALA A 485 -20.53 16.84 -13.65
C ALA A 485 -20.30 18.27 -13.19
N GLN A 486 -19.04 18.66 -13.13
CA GLN A 486 -18.70 20.08 -13.01
C GLN A 486 -19.38 20.82 -14.16
N PRO A 487 -20.11 21.92 -13.88
CA PRO A 487 -20.70 22.71 -14.93
C PRO A 487 -19.58 23.13 -15.87
N THR A 488 -19.83 23.02 -17.17
CA THR A 488 -18.95 23.68 -18.13
C THR A 488 -19.04 25.18 -17.82
N VAL A 489 -18.06 25.69 -17.09
CA VAL A 489 -17.80 27.11 -17.04
C VAL A 489 -17.39 27.44 -18.47
N SER A 490 -18.38 27.74 -19.32
CA SER A 490 -18.09 28.26 -20.63
C SER A 490 -17.38 29.57 -20.38
N VAL A 491 -16.05 29.53 -20.40
CA VAL A 491 -15.27 30.70 -20.72
C VAL A 491 -15.85 31.15 -22.05
N ALA A 492 -16.36 32.37 -22.13
CA ALA A 492 -16.64 32.95 -23.43
C ALA A 492 -15.39 32.72 -24.28
N ASP A 493 -15.49 31.85 -25.29
CA ASP A 493 -14.38 31.53 -26.15
C ASP A 493 -14.06 32.82 -26.91
N TYR A 494 -13.08 33.56 -26.39
CA TYR A 494 -12.46 34.66 -27.13
C TYR A 494 -11.37 34.07 -28.04
N GLY A 495 -11.70 32.99 -28.75
CA GLY A 495 -10.90 32.47 -29.84
C GLY A 495 -10.66 33.59 -30.83
N PHE A 496 -9.38 33.87 -31.10
CA PHE A 496 -8.99 34.74 -32.18
C PHE A 496 -9.26 34.02 -33.50
N GLU A 497 -10.07 34.60 -34.39
CA GLU A 497 -10.19 34.10 -35.77
C GLU A 497 -8.95 34.52 -36.57
N ASP A 498 -8.54 33.71 -37.55
CA ASP A 498 -7.40 33.99 -38.45
C ASP A 498 -6.05 34.25 -37.74
N PHE A 499 -5.80 33.62 -36.59
CA PHE A 499 -4.49 33.73 -35.93
C PHE A 499 -3.39 33.12 -36.81
N SER A 500 -2.38 33.92 -37.15
CA SER A 500 -1.20 33.45 -37.86
C SER A 500 0.06 34.20 -37.43
N ILE A 501 1.17 33.46 -37.40
CA ILE A 501 2.51 34.00 -37.16
C ILE A 501 3.38 33.66 -38.37
N TYR A 502 4.01 34.66 -38.98
CA TYR A 502 4.93 34.43 -40.09
C TYR A 502 6.02 35.51 -40.22
N PRO A 503 7.21 35.16 -40.73
CA PRO A 503 7.65 33.79 -41.01
C PRO A 503 7.84 32.99 -39.71
N ASN A 504 7.58 31.69 -39.80
CA ASN A 504 7.94 30.72 -38.78
C ASN A 504 8.57 29.52 -39.51
N PRO A 505 9.88 29.26 -39.36
CA PRO A 505 10.83 29.87 -38.41
C PRO A 505 11.19 31.33 -38.71
N ASN A 506 11.69 32.06 -37.70
CA ASN A 506 12.26 33.41 -37.84
C ASN A 506 13.52 33.59 -36.99
N ASN A 507 14.24 34.71 -37.20
CA ASN A 507 15.44 35.08 -36.45
C ASN A 507 15.18 36.27 -35.50
N GLY A 508 14.02 36.28 -34.81
CA GLY A 508 13.61 37.37 -33.92
C GLY A 508 12.69 38.42 -34.56
N SER A 509 12.35 38.27 -35.84
CA SER A 509 11.45 39.17 -36.56
C SER A 509 10.27 38.40 -37.13
N PHE A 510 9.05 38.70 -36.70
CA PHE A 510 7.84 38.04 -37.22
C PHE A 510 6.59 38.91 -37.12
N THR A 511 5.61 38.60 -37.95
CA THR A 511 4.29 39.26 -37.96
C THR A 511 3.29 38.39 -37.19
N VAL A 512 2.51 39.01 -36.32
CA VAL A 512 1.32 38.42 -35.69
C VAL A 512 0.08 38.99 -36.38
N VAL A 513 -0.78 38.11 -36.88
CA VAL A 513 -2.10 38.48 -37.43
C VAL A 513 -3.18 37.76 -36.64
N LEU A 514 -4.25 38.48 -36.30
CA LEU A 514 -5.49 37.91 -35.79
C LEU A 514 -6.66 38.85 -36.11
N ASN A 515 -7.88 38.32 -36.14
CA ASN A 515 -9.10 39.12 -36.07
C ASN A 515 -9.55 39.17 -34.61
N SER A 516 -9.70 40.39 -34.07
CA SER A 516 -10.22 40.57 -32.72
C SER A 516 -11.74 40.68 -32.79
N ASN A 517 -12.42 39.79 -32.08
CA ASN A 517 -13.87 39.85 -31.85
C ASN A 517 -14.24 40.75 -30.66
N SER A 518 -13.26 41.48 -30.10
CA SER A 518 -13.46 42.40 -28.98
C SER A 518 -13.04 43.84 -29.34
N ASN A 519 -13.63 44.82 -28.66
CA ASN A 519 -13.24 46.22 -28.71
C ASN A 519 -12.09 46.56 -27.73
N LYS A 520 -11.45 45.54 -27.14
CA LYS A 520 -10.34 45.69 -26.19
C LYS A 520 -9.00 45.75 -26.91
N ASN A 521 -8.02 46.37 -26.25
CA ASN A 521 -6.64 46.41 -26.71
C ASN A 521 -6.04 44.99 -26.75
N VAL A 522 -5.11 44.76 -27.69
CA VAL A 522 -4.43 43.47 -27.86
C VAL A 522 -3.08 43.55 -27.16
N SER A 523 -2.89 42.76 -26.10
CA SER A 523 -1.59 42.60 -25.45
C SER A 523 -0.84 41.40 -26.03
N VAL A 524 0.41 41.61 -26.42
CA VAL A 524 1.30 40.55 -26.92
C VAL A 524 2.49 40.42 -25.99
N GLU A 525 2.61 39.25 -25.37
CA GLU A 525 3.74 38.86 -24.54
C GLU A 525 4.45 37.65 -25.15
N ILE A 526 5.77 37.67 -25.15
CA ILE A 526 6.59 36.58 -25.69
C ILE A 526 7.57 36.15 -24.61
N TYR A 527 7.69 34.84 -24.44
CA TYR A 527 8.52 34.22 -23.42
C TYR A 527 9.64 33.40 -24.08
N ASP A 528 10.83 33.39 -23.47
CA ASP A 528 11.87 32.43 -23.83
C ASP A 528 11.53 31.03 -23.29
N ILE A 529 12.27 30.00 -23.72
CA ILE A 529 12.04 28.60 -23.30
C ILE A 529 12.22 28.35 -21.78
N ARG A 530 12.69 29.34 -21.02
CA ARG A 530 12.83 29.30 -19.56
C ARG A 530 11.71 30.08 -18.87
N GLY A 531 10.67 30.48 -19.59
CA GLY A 531 9.53 31.22 -19.06
C GLY A 531 9.81 32.69 -18.74
N ARG A 532 10.90 33.29 -19.23
CA ARG A 532 11.17 34.72 -19.02
C ARG A 532 10.53 35.54 -20.14
N ALA A 533 9.74 36.56 -19.78
CA ALA A 533 9.19 37.50 -20.75
C ALA A 533 10.31 38.29 -21.45
N ILE A 534 10.36 38.20 -22.78
CA ILE A 534 11.33 38.90 -23.66
C ILE A 534 10.68 40.00 -24.50
N PHE A 535 9.35 40.04 -24.55
CA PHE A 535 8.58 41.09 -25.20
C PHE A 535 7.26 41.28 -24.47
N ASN A 536 6.83 42.52 -24.28
CA ASN A 536 5.51 42.87 -23.76
C ASN A 536 5.10 44.21 -24.34
N ASN A 537 4.05 44.22 -25.16
CA ASN A 537 3.44 45.44 -25.67
C ASN A 537 1.93 45.29 -25.79
N THR A 538 1.23 46.40 -25.57
CA THR A 538 -0.21 46.52 -25.77
C THR A 538 -0.49 47.45 -26.95
N TYR A 539 -1.38 47.01 -27.83
CA TYR A 539 -1.79 47.74 -29.03
C TYR A 539 -3.27 48.11 -28.93
N GLU A 540 -3.62 49.28 -29.47
CA GLU A 540 -5.00 49.75 -29.56
C GLU A 540 -5.91 48.74 -30.30
N SER A 541 -7.18 48.72 -29.93
CA SER A 541 -8.15 47.77 -30.49
C SER A 541 -8.32 47.97 -32.00
N ALA A 542 -8.25 46.85 -32.74
CA ALA A 542 -8.49 46.81 -34.17
C ALA A 542 -9.20 45.51 -34.53
N THR A 543 -10.20 45.59 -35.42
CA THR A 543 -10.96 44.44 -35.91
C THR A 543 -10.05 43.41 -36.59
N LYS A 544 -9.02 43.90 -37.27
CA LYS A 544 -7.91 43.10 -37.81
C LYS A 544 -6.60 43.59 -37.21
N PHE A 545 -6.04 42.80 -36.31
CA PHE A 545 -4.74 43.04 -35.73
C PHE A 545 -3.66 42.47 -36.66
N LYS A 546 -2.68 43.31 -37.03
CA LYS A 546 -1.48 42.89 -37.75
C LYS A 546 -0.32 43.73 -37.25
N GLN A 547 0.64 43.11 -36.58
CA GLN A 547 1.83 43.80 -36.06
C GLN A 547 3.11 43.02 -36.36
N ASP A 548 4.13 43.76 -36.76
CA ASP A 548 5.48 43.25 -36.93
C ASP A 548 6.23 43.39 -35.59
N ILE A 549 6.68 42.26 -35.06
CA ILE A 549 7.39 42.14 -33.79
C ILE A 549 8.87 41.91 -34.07
N GLN A 550 9.71 42.63 -33.32
CA GLN A 550 11.17 42.50 -33.30
C GLN A 550 11.59 42.23 -31.86
N LEU A 551 12.20 41.06 -31.64
CA LEU A 551 12.70 40.56 -30.34
C LEU A 551 14.13 41.02 -30.04
#